data_AF-K2CII7-F1
#
_entry.id   AF-K2CII7-F1
#
_cell.length_a   1.000
_cell.length_b   1.000
_cell.length_c   1.000
_cell.angle_alpha   90.00
_cell.angle_beta   90.00
_cell.angle_gamma   90.00
#
_symmetry.space_group_name_H-M   'P 1'
#
loop_
_entity.id
_entity.type
_entity.pdbx_description
1 polymer ?
#
loop_
_entity_poly.entity_id
_entity_poly.type
_entity_poly.pdbx_seq_one_letter_code
_entity_poly.pdbx_strand_id
1 'polypeptide(L)'
;MGIFLKVLGEISGRFLLLIPADTSIKLLKTLIPGCEIEDPLKMSELESSCMREVGNILAGAFLNALSALTQTPMLNSLPSMTFDMAGAMIDSVVADMTAVSDKVLMIETSFIESEEDLRIHIFLLPEPKSLSLLLQKIGVV
;
A
#
# COMPACT_ATOMS: atom_id res chain seq x y z
N MET A 1 -3.23 -4.15 -10.13
CA MET A 1 -3.24 -2.69 -9.87
C MET A 1 -2.34 -2.40 -8.67
N GLY A 2 -1.61 -1.30 -8.71
CA GLY A 2 -0.73 -0.86 -7.62
C GLY A 2 -1.12 0.52 -7.12
N ILE A 3 -1.13 0.73 -5.81
CA ILE A 3 -1.26 2.05 -5.19
C ILE A 3 -0.03 2.32 -4.34
N PHE A 4 0.65 3.43 -4.63
CA PHE A 4 1.89 3.84 -3.96
C PHE A 4 1.64 5.05 -3.09
N LEU A 5 2.19 5.01 -1.88
CA LEU A 5 2.23 6.14 -0.96
C LEU A 5 3.64 6.26 -0.36
N LYS A 6 4.01 7.49 0.01
CA LYS A 6 5.19 7.74 0.84
C LYS A 6 4.76 7.77 2.29
N VAL A 7 5.53 7.11 3.16
CA VAL A 7 5.42 7.28 4.61
C VAL A 7 6.30 8.45 5.02
N LEU A 8 5.70 9.40 5.73
CA LEU A 8 6.29 10.66 6.16
C LEU A 8 6.29 10.73 7.69
N GLY A 9 7.34 11.30 8.26
CA GLY A 9 7.51 11.43 9.70
C GLY A 9 8.92 11.03 10.12
N GLU A 10 9.07 10.68 11.41
CA GLU A 10 10.32 10.16 11.96
C GLU A 10 10.63 8.75 11.42
N ILE A 11 9.58 7.96 11.20
CA ILE A 11 9.63 6.72 10.43
C ILE A 11 9.15 7.05 9.01
N SER A 12 10.08 6.99 8.06
CA SER A 12 9.86 7.25 6.63
C SER A 12 10.04 5.98 5.80
N GLY A 13 9.44 5.97 4.61
CA GLY A 13 9.55 4.84 3.70
C GLY A 13 8.59 4.89 2.52
N ARG A 14 8.40 3.72 1.93
CA ARG A 14 7.45 3.46 0.85
C ARG A 14 6.39 2.47 1.29
N PHE A 15 5.18 2.72 0.82
CA PHE A 15 4.02 1.88 1.07
C PHE A 15 3.38 1.53 -0.27
N LEU A 16 3.21 0.25 -0.55
CA LEU A 16 2.66 -0.27 -1.79
C LEU A 16 1.51 -1.22 -1.48
N LEU A 17 0.35 -0.96 -2.07
CA LEU A 17 -0.77 -1.89 -2.12
C LEU A 17 -0.81 -2.55 -3.50
N LEU A 18 -0.72 -3.87 -3.55
CA LEU A 18 -0.99 -4.65 -4.75
C LEU A 18 -2.38 -5.28 -4.64
N ILE A 19 -3.22 -4.91 -5.59
CA ILE A 19 -4.62 -5.34 -5.67
C ILE A 19 -4.77 -6.11 -7.00
N PRO A 20 -5.08 -7.42 -6.93
CA PRO A 20 -5.46 -8.23 -8.08
C PRO A 20 -6.62 -7.61 -8.87
N ALA A 21 -6.67 -7.90 -10.17
CA ALA A 21 -7.66 -7.32 -11.09
C ALA A 21 -9.10 -7.66 -10.67
N ASP A 22 -9.35 -8.92 -10.36
CA ASP A 22 -10.60 -9.45 -9.85
C ASP A 22 -11.01 -8.79 -8.52
N THR A 23 -10.10 -8.69 -7.55
CA THR A 23 -10.34 -7.95 -6.30
C THR A 23 -10.74 -6.50 -6.60
N SER A 24 -10.04 -5.82 -7.50
CA SER A 24 -10.33 -4.42 -7.83
C SER A 24 -11.71 -4.22 -8.45
N ILE A 25 -12.15 -5.14 -9.32
CA ILE A 25 -13.50 -5.12 -9.91
C ILE A 25 -14.56 -5.36 -8.83
N LYS A 26 -14.36 -6.39 -8.00
CA LYS A 26 -15.30 -6.70 -6.90
C LYS A 26 -15.46 -5.51 -5.96
N LEU A 27 -14.35 -4.91 -5.52
CA LEU A 27 -14.37 -3.73 -4.65
C LEU A 27 -15.15 -2.57 -5.29
N LEU A 28 -14.91 -2.27 -6.56
CA LEU A 28 -15.62 -1.19 -7.26
C LEU A 28 -17.12 -1.45 -7.39
N LYS A 29 -17.52 -2.68 -7.72
CA LYS A 29 -18.93 -3.09 -7.80
C LYS A 29 -19.65 -2.98 -6.46
N THR A 30 -18.92 -3.27 -5.37
CA THR A 30 -19.46 -3.14 -4.01
C THR A 30 -19.56 -1.68 -3.55
N LEU A 31 -18.57 -0.85 -3.89
CA LEU A 31 -18.47 0.54 -3.41
C LEU A 31 -19.27 1.54 -4.24
N ILE A 32 -19.50 1.26 -5.53
CA ILE A 32 -20.18 2.15 -6.46
C ILE A 32 -21.46 1.45 -6.98
N PRO A 33 -22.65 1.86 -6.51
CA PRO A 33 -23.90 1.29 -6.97
C PRO A 33 -24.05 1.43 -8.49
N GLY A 34 -24.35 0.31 -9.16
CA GLY A 34 -24.49 0.27 -10.63
C GLY A 34 -23.17 0.31 -11.41
N CYS A 35 -22.02 0.09 -10.76
CA CYS A 35 -20.77 -0.10 -11.47
C CYS A 35 -20.77 -1.42 -12.26
N GLU A 36 -20.52 -1.32 -13.56
CA GLU A 36 -20.49 -2.46 -14.49
C GLU A 36 -19.08 -2.75 -15.02
N ILE A 37 -18.03 -2.30 -14.32
CA ILE A 37 -16.66 -2.51 -14.77
C ILE A 37 -16.31 -4.00 -14.89
N GLU A 38 -15.64 -4.36 -15.98
CA GLU A 38 -15.15 -5.72 -16.23
C GLU A 38 -13.63 -5.76 -16.42
N ASP A 39 -13.03 -4.62 -16.77
CA ASP A 39 -11.62 -4.49 -17.06
C ASP A 39 -11.04 -3.31 -16.27
N PRO A 40 -10.10 -3.54 -15.33
CA PRO A 40 -9.48 -2.48 -14.54
C PRO A 40 -8.74 -1.45 -15.40
N LEU A 41 -8.30 -1.81 -16.61
CA LEU A 41 -7.64 -0.88 -17.53
C LEU A 41 -8.61 0.14 -18.15
N LYS A 42 -9.92 -0.08 -18.00
CA LYS A 42 -10.99 0.79 -18.51
C LYS A 42 -11.68 1.60 -17.40
N MET A 43 -11.05 1.70 -16.23
CA MET A 43 -11.58 2.53 -15.13
C MET A 43 -11.79 3.98 -15.59
N SER A 44 -12.99 4.49 -15.34
CA SER A 44 -13.32 5.90 -15.38
C SER A 44 -12.57 6.68 -14.29
N GLU A 45 -12.66 8.01 -14.35
CA GLU A 45 -12.10 8.88 -13.32
C GLU A 45 -12.71 8.61 -11.94
N LEU A 46 -14.01 8.32 -11.88
CA LEU A 46 -14.71 8.01 -10.63
C LEU A 46 -14.19 6.71 -10.01
N GLU A 47 -14.07 5.66 -10.81
CA GLU A 47 -13.57 4.35 -10.36
C GLU A 47 -12.10 4.43 -9.93
N SER A 48 -11.28 5.12 -10.71
CA SER A 48 -9.88 5.39 -10.36
C SER A 48 -9.76 6.18 -9.05
N SER A 49 -10.63 7.18 -8.85
CA SER A 49 -10.65 7.97 -7.61
C SER A 49 -11.10 7.15 -6.41
N CYS A 50 -12.12 6.30 -6.57
CA CYS A 50 -12.59 5.38 -5.55
C CYS A 50 -11.47 4.43 -5.10
N MET A 51 -10.74 3.83 -6.05
CA MET A 51 -9.62 2.95 -5.70
C MET A 51 -8.46 3.70 -5.02
N ARG A 52 -8.17 4.95 -5.40
CA ARG A 52 -7.20 5.79 -4.67
C ARG A 52 -7.63 6.04 -3.23
N GLU A 53 -8.92 6.29 -3.00
CA GLU A 53 -9.46 6.49 -1.66
C GLU A 53 -9.38 5.21 -0.82
N VAL A 54 -9.67 4.04 -1.40
CA VAL A 54 -9.43 2.74 -0.75
C VAL A 54 -7.98 2.62 -0.31
N GLY A 55 -7.04 2.97 -1.18
CA GLY A 55 -5.62 2.95 -0.83
C GLY A 55 -5.24 3.93 0.28
N ASN A 56 -5.79 5.13 0.25
CA ASN A 56 -5.58 6.16 1.28
C ASN A 56 -6.10 5.70 2.65
N ILE A 57 -7.32 5.14 2.70
CA ILE A 57 -7.94 4.62 3.93
C ILE A 57 -7.14 3.45 4.50
N LEU A 58 -6.79 2.45 3.67
CA LEU A 58 -6.05 1.26 4.12
C LEU A 58 -4.64 1.62 4.61
N ALA A 59 -3.93 2.48 3.88
CA ALA A 59 -2.62 2.96 4.29
C ALA A 59 -2.70 3.76 5.60
N GLY A 60 -3.67 4.68 5.71
CA GLY A 60 -3.89 5.45 6.92
C GLY A 60 -4.20 4.56 8.13
N ALA A 61 -5.09 3.58 7.99
CA ALA A 61 -5.42 2.64 9.05
C ALA A 61 -4.19 1.82 9.50
N PHE A 62 -3.40 1.32 8.55
CA PHE A 62 -2.18 0.56 8.83
C PHE A 62 -1.12 1.42 9.55
N LEU A 63 -0.85 2.63 9.04
CA LEU A 63 0.13 3.54 9.63
C LEU A 63 -0.32 4.07 11.00
N ASN A 64 -1.62 4.28 11.21
CA ASN A 64 -2.16 4.65 12.52
C ASN A 64 -1.95 3.52 13.55
N ALA A 65 -2.19 2.27 13.17
CA ALA A 65 -1.94 1.13 14.03
C ALA A 65 -0.46 1.00 14.40
N LEU A 66 0.44 1.16 13.41
CA LEU A 66 1.88 1.22 13.67
C LEU A 66 2.27 2.40 14.56
N SER A 67 1.68 3.57 14.34
CA SER A 67 1.96 4.78 15.13
C SER A 67 1.58 4.59 16.59
N ALA A 68 0.46 3.93 16.85
CA ALA A 68 0.02 3.59 18.21
C ALA A 68 0.97 2.57 18.87
N LEU A 69 1.45 1.59 18.11
CA LEU A 69 2.39 0.57 18.60
C LEU A 69 3.76 1.17 18.93
N THR A 70 4.30 2.03 18.07
CA THR A 70 5.64 2.61 18.23
C THR A 70 5.65 3.92 19.02
N GLN A 71 4.47 4.49 19.32
CA GLN A 71 4.32 5.83 19.89
C GLN A 71 5.05 6.91 19.06
N THR A 72 5.05 6.74 17.73
CA THR A 72 5.71 7.63 16.78
C THR A 72 4.73 7.96 15.65
N PRO A 73 4.35 9.22 15.45
CA PRO A 73 3.42 9.61 14.39
C PRO A 73 3.96 9.29 13.00
N MET A 74 3.14 8.66 12.17
CA MET A 74 3.39 8.41 10.75
C MET A 74 2.23 8.95 9.91
N LEU A 75 2.56 9.58 8.78
CA LEU A 75 1.60 10.14 7.84
C LEU A 75 1.83 9.53 6.46
N ASN A 76 0.78 9.38 5.66
CA ASN A 76 0.91 9.02 4.25
C ASN A 76 0.80 10.24 3.33
N SER A 77 1.52 10.22 2.22
CA SER A 77 1.31 11.15 1.11
C SER A 77 -0.01 10.90 0.38
N LEU A 78 -0.30 11.73 -0.62
CA LEU A 78 -1.33 11.41 -1.60
C LEU A 78 -1.00 10.08 -2.33
N PRO A 79 -2.02 9.26 -2.64
CA PRO A 79 -1.83 8.01 -3.37
C PRO A 79 -1.57 8.26 -4.86
N SER A 80 -0.58 7.57 -5.41
CA SER A 80 -0.41 7.38 -6.85
C SER A 80 -0.86 5.98 -7.24
N MET A 81 -1.39 5.82 -8.45
CA MET A 81 -1.93 4.57 -8.94
C MET A 81 -1.28 4.18 -10.27
N THR A 82 -1.03 2.87 -10.46
CA THR A 82 -0.60 2.33 -11.75
C THR A 82 -1.24 0.97 -12.04
N PHE A 83 -1.22 0.59 -13.30
CA PHE A 83 -1.60 -0.73 -13.79
C PHE A 83 -0.41 -1.35 -14.52
N ASP A 84 0.11 -2.42 -13.95
CA ASP A 84 1.29 -3.13 -14.43
C ASP A 84 1.35 -4.50 -13.73
N MET A 85 2.31 -5.33 -14.12
CA MET A 85 2.65 -6.56 -13.44
C MET A 85 3.18 -6.26 -12.03
N ALA A 86 2.82 -7.11 -11.07
CA ALA A 86 3.28 -6.98 -9.68
C ALA A 86 4.81 -6.90 -9.58
N GLY A 87 5.54 -7.70 -10.37
CA GLY A 87 7.00 -7.65 -10.42
C GLY A 87 7.54 -6.28 -10.81
N ALA A 88 7.02 -5.69 -11.89
CA ALA A 88 7.43 -4.37 -12.34
C ALA A 88 7.14 -3.27 -11.30
N MET A 89 6.01 -3.37 -10.60
CA MET A 89 5.68 -2.43 -9.52
C MET A 89 6.64 -2.57 -8.34
N ILE A 90 6.94 -3.80 -7.91
CA ILE A 90 7.89 -4.06 -6.81
C ILE A 90 9.29 -3.57 -7.20
N ASP A 91 9.75 -3.92 -8.40
CA ASP A 91 11.05 -3.49 -8.93
C ASP A 91 11.17 -1.96 -8.94
N SER A 92 10.11 -1.24 -9.31
CA SER A 92 10.10 0.22 -9.26
C SER A 92 10.27 0.78 -7.85
N VAL A 93 9.66 0.18 -6.82
CA VAL A 93 9.81 0.66 -5.43
C VAL A 93 11.17 0.29 -4.87
N VAL A 94 11.63 -0.93 -5.16
CA VAL A 94 12.95 -1.39 -4.73
C VAL A 94 14.03 -0.52 -5.37
N ALA A 95 13.94 -0.21 -6.66
CA ALA A 95 14.87 0.69 -7.34
C ALA A 95 14.94 2.07 -6.67
N ASP A 96 13.79 2.66 -6.30
CA ASP A 96 13.74 3.93 -5.55
C ASP A 96 14.45 3.84 -4.18
N MET A 97 14.40 2.68 -3.52
CA MET A 97 15.07 2.46 -2.24
C MET A 97 16.55 2.10 -2.36
N THR A 98 16.97 1.46 -3.45
CA THR A 98 18.39 1.12 -3.68
C THR A 98 19.27 2.33 -3.87
N ALA A 99 18.70 3.49 -4.26
CA ALA A 99 19.41 4.76 -4.25
C ALA A 99 19.89 5.18 -2.85
N VAL A 100 19.27 4.65 -1.80
CA VAL A 100 19.53 5.00 -0.39
C VAL A 100 20.20 3.85 0.38
N SER A 101 20.08 2.60 -0.08
CA SER A 101 20.66 1.43 0.60
C SER A 101 20.89 0.22 -0.30
N ASP A 102 21.97 -0.53 -0.06
CA ASP A 102 22.24 -1.81 -0.74
C ASP A 102 21.33 -2.96 -0.26
N LYS A 103 20.56 -2.75 0.82
CA LYS A 103 19.63 -3.73 1.39
C LYS A 103 18.29 -3.09 1.65
N VAL A 104 17.24 -3.74 1.17
CA VAL A 104 15.86 -3.30 1.35
C VAL A 104 15.15 -4.33 2.20
N LEU A 105 14.61 -3.91 3.36
CA LEU A 105 13.66 -4.73 4.10
C LEU A 105 12.26 -4.40 3.57
N MET A 106 11.49 -5.45 3.33
CA MET A 106 10.10 -5.35 2.91
C MET A 106 9.24 -6.15 3.88
N ILE A 107 8.25 -5.51 4.47
CA ILE A 107 7.24 -6.15 5.32
C ILE A 107 6.02 -6.40 4.43
N GLU A 108 5.73 -7.67 4.16
CA GLU A 108 4.53 -8.10 3.44
C GLU A 108 3.41 -8.44 4.42
N THR A 109 2.21 -7.95 4.15
CA THR A 109 0.98 -8.35 4.83
C THR A 109 -0.08 -8.69 3.79
N SER A 110 -0.74 -9.84 3.94
CA SER A 110 -1.87 -10.22 3.09
C SER A 110 -3.17 -9.98 3.84
N PHE A 111 -4.04 -9.16 3.26
CA PHE A 111 -5.43 -9.01 3.68
C PHE A 111 -6.28 -9.97 2.86
N ILE A 112 -6.96 -10.89 3.53
CA ILE A 112 -7.80 -11.92 2.89
C ILE A 112 -9.17 -11.87 3.54
N GLU A 113 -10.19 -11.54 2.75
CA GLU A 113 -11.59 -11.74 3.11
C GLU A 113 -12.05 -13.03 2.38
N SER A 114 -12.65 -13.96 3.13
CA SER A 114 -12.88 -15.33 2.67
C SER A 114 -14.24 -15.55 2.00
N GLU A 115 -15.25 -14.73 2.28
CA GLU A 115 -16.59 -14.88 1.70
C GLU A 115 -16.65 -14.35 0.26
N GLU A 116 -15.96 -13.25 -0.01
CA GLU A 116 -15.88 -12.51 -1.28
C GLU A 116 -14.58 -12.82 -2.05
N ASP A 117 -13.67 -13.62 -1.47
CA ASP A 117 -12.33 -13.94 -2.01
C ASP A 117 -11.61 -12.65 -2.45
N LEU A 118 -11.48 -11.73 -1.50
CA LEU A 118 -10.76 -10.47 -1.70
C LEU A 118 -9.35 -10.62 -1.16
N ARG A 119 -8.37 -10.35 -2.02
CA ARG A 119 -6.96 -10.36 -1.64
C ARG A 119 -6.30 -9.03 -1.90
N ILE A 120 -5.61 -8.48 -0.90
CA ILE A 120 -4.78 -7.28 -1.03
C ILE A 120 -3.43 -7.56 -0.38
N HIS A 121 -2.34 -7.32 -1.10
CA HIS A 121 -1.00 -7.37 -0.54
C HIS A 121 -0.53 -5.97 -0.18
N ILE A 122 -0.03 -5.82 1.04
CA ILE A 122 0.51 -4.58 1.57
C ILE A 122 2.01 -4.77 1.76
N PHE A 123 2.79 -3.86 1.20
CA PHE A 123 4.23 -3.82 1.35
C PHE A 123 4.65 -2.51 2.00
N LEU A 124 5.31 -2.60 3.15
CA LEU A 124 5.99 -1.47 3.79
C LEU A 124 7.50 -1.65 3.63
N LEU A 125 8.14 -0.65 3.05
CA LEU A 125 9.58 -0.58 2.82
C LEU A 125 10.12 0.63 3.58
N PRO A 126 10.48 0.48 4.87
CA PRO A 126 11.05 1.56 5.65
C PRO A 126 12.45 1.91 5.15
N GLU A 127 12.83 3.19 5.25
CA GLU A 127 14.21 3.61 5.02
C GLU A 127 15.14 2.97 6.09
N PRO A 128 16.43 2.75 5.80
CA PRO A 128 17.32 2.01 6.72
C PRO A 128 17.36 2.58 8.15
N LYS A 129 17.36 3.91 8.29
CA LYS A 129 17.33 4.58 9.60
C LYS A 129 15.99 4.36 10.31
N SER A 130 14.90 4.44 9.56
CA SER A 130 13.55 4.25 10.08
C SER A 130 13.26 2.81 10.47
N LEU A 131 13.87 1.84 9.79
CA LEU A 131 13.81 0.44 10.20
C LEU A 131 14.43 0.24 11.59
N SER A 132 15.65 0.73 11.79
CA SER A 132 16.33 0.62 13.09
C SER A 132 15.50 1.25 14.21
N LEU A 133 14.92 2.43 13.94
CA LEU A 133 14.03 3.09 14.90
C LEU A 133 12.76 2.26 15.17
N LEU A 134 12.12 1.73 14.12
CA LEU A 134 10.92 0.91 14.25
C LEU A 134 11.19 -0.31 15.13
N LEU A 135 12.28 -1.05 14.87
CA LEU A 135 12.68 -2.24 15.64
C LEU A 135 13.00 -1.91 17.12
N GLN A 136 13.66 -0.78 17.36
CA GLN A 136 13.92 -0.30 18.73
C GLN A 136 12.62 0.02 19.46
N LYS A 137 11.69 0.72 18.81
CA LYS A 137 10.40 1.12 19.41
C LYS A 137 9.50 -0.07 19.76
N ILE A 138 9.59 -1.17 19.02
CA ILE A 138 8.85 -2.42 19.31
C ILE A 138 9.60 -3.36 20.27
N GLY A 139 10.79 -2.97 20.76
CA GLY A 139 11.56 -3.73 21.76
C GLY A 139 12.28 -4.96 21.22
N VAL A 140 12.59 -5.00 19.92
CA VAL A 140 13.34 -6.10 19.30
C VAL A 140 14.86 -5.88 19.44
N VAL A 141 15.32 -4.63 19.53
CA VAL A 141 16.74 -4.24 19.64
C VAL A 141 16.94 -3.15 20.67
#